data_AF-A0A0A1U0X8-F1
#
_entry.id   AF-A0A0A1U0X8-F1
#
_cell.length_a   1.000
_cell.length_b   1.000
_cell.length_c   1.000
_cell.angle_alpha   90.00
_cell.angle_beta   90.00
_cell.angle_gamma   90.00
#
_symmetry.space_group_name_H-M   'P 1'
#
loop_
_entity.id
_entity.type
_entity.pdbx_description
1 polymer ?
#
loop_
_entity_poly.entity_id
_entity_poly.type
_entity_poly.pdbx_seq_one_letter_code
_entity_poly.pdbx_strand_id
1 'polypeptide(L)'
;MISILLIVLVAQAEYLMTTYDEYMNVYQLDKCYYTGSNTYTKYSKDGKKVRSYTSTMCDNWVDHGPYELNNNQFFVKNLPEYSAVVYSYLDAEHCTIKGSGPYPIEMLIKPGCVKTSETSSSKSEFVDDWFIKNIYDESETCTGTPTNVVKIGLGICVTNDNGLYYTIRDSAMTYSMLFAVLLAFII
;
A
#
# COMPACT_ATOMS: atom_id res chain seq x y z
N MET A 1 -3.03 -42.23 22.38
CA MET A 1 -2.42 -40.92 22.67
C MET A 1 -1.23 -40.73 21.75
N ILE A 2 -1.31 -39.79 20.82
CA ILE A 2 -0.24 -38.92 20.29
C ILE A 2 -1.02 -37.88 19.48
N SER A 3 -1.37 -36.76 20.12
CA SER A 3 -1.79 -35.55 19.40
C SER A 3 -0.53 -34.87 18.92
N ILE A 4 -0.26 -34.95 17.62
CA ILE A 4 0.80 -34.18 16.98
C ILE A 4 0.28 -32.75 16.88
N LEU A 5 0.67 -31.91 17.83
CA LEU A 5 0.41 -30.47 17.79
C LEU A 5 1.36 -29.86 16.74
N LEU A 6 0.87 -29.72 15.51
CA LEU A 6 1.56 -29.02 14.42
C LEU A 6 1.50 -27.52 14.73
N ILE A 7 2.49 -27.02 15.48
CA ILE A 7 2.69 -25.59 15.69
C ILE A 7 3.23 -25.02 14.39
N VAL A 8 2.33 -24.64 13.48
CA VAL A 8 2.69 -23.78 12.35
C VAL A 8 3.00 -22.41 12.92
N LEU A 9 4.29 -22.10 13.07
CA LEU A 9 4.77 -20.73 13.26
C LEU A 9 4.43 -19.94 11.99
N VAL A 10 3.22 -19.38 11.94
CA VAL A 10 2.89 -18.38 10.94
C VAL A 10 3.74 -17.17 11.28
N ALA A 11 4.85 -16.98 10.56
CA ALA A 11 5.63 -15.76 10.67
C ALA A 11 4.69 -14.58 10.39
N GLN A 12 4.42 -13.77 11.41
CA GLN A 12 3.59 -12.59 11.28
C GLN A 12 4.31 -11.62 10.33
N ALA A 13 3.60 -11.13 9.32
CA ALA A 13 4.15 -10.13 8.41
C ALA A 13 4.59 -8.89 9.20
N GLU A 14 5.78 -8.38 8.90
CA GLU A 14 6.24 -7.07 9.38
C GLU A 14 6.38 -6.16 8.16
N TYR A 15 6.08 -4.88 8.35
CA TYR A 15 6.04 -3.88 7.29
C TYR A 15 6.96 -2.72 7.65
N LEU A 16 7.63 -2.18 6.64
CA LEU A 16 8.19 -0.83 6.66
C LEU A 16 7.09 0.13 6.20
N MET A 17 6.66 1.03 7.08
CA MET A 17 5.61 2.01 6.82
C MET A 17 6.21 3.42 6.84
N THR A 18 5.87 4.23 5.84
CA THR A 18 6.18 5.68 5.82
C THR A 18 4.88 6.45 5.85
N THR A 19 4.69 7.32 6.84
CA THR A 19 3.45 8.08 7.03
C THR A 19 3.56 9.46 6.38
N TYR A 20 2.55 9.80 5.57
CA TYR A 20 2.29 11.14 5.04
C TYR A 20 0.96 11.64 5.59
N ASP A 21 0.52 12.84 5.22
CA ASP A 21 -0.73 13.42 5.72
C ASP A 21 -1.93 12.55 5.33
N GLU A 22 -2.14 12.34 4.03
CA GLU A 22 -3.32 11.63 3.49
C GLU A 22 -3.18 10.12 3.36
N TYR A 23 -1.94 9.62 3.31
CA TYR A 23 -1.67 8.23 2.99
C TYR A 23 -0.44 7.69 3.72
N MET A 24 -0.24 6.39 3.62
CA MET A 24 0.90 5.68 4.17
C MET A 24 1.47 4.76 3.09
N ASN A 25 2.75 4.90 2.77
CA ASN A 25 3.43 3.93 1.91
C ASN A 25 3.81 2.73 2.75
N VAL A 26 3.52 1.53 2.27
CA VAL A 26 3.81 0.29 2.99
C VAL A 26 4.57 -0.71 2.12
N TYR A 27 5.59 -1.29 2.72
CA TYR A 27 6.36 -2.39 2.14
C TYR A 27 6.40 -3.53 3.15
N GLN A 28 5.80 -4.67 2.81
CA GLN A 28 6.01 -5.89 3.58
C GLN A 28 7.48 -6.27 3.48
N LEU A 29 8.12 -6.52 4.62
CA LEU A 29 9.53 -6.87 4.67
C LEU A 29 9.79 -8.16 3.90
N ASP A 30 10.98 -8.21 3.29
CA ASP A 30 11.49 -9.31 2.48
C ASP A 30 10.67 -9.66 1.23
N LYS A 31 9.74 -8.78 0.82
CA LYS A 31 9.01 -8.88 -0.45
C LYS A 31 9.67 -8.05 -1.55
N CYS A 32 9.52 -8.52 -2.79
CA CYS A 32 10.01 -7.82 -3.98
C CYS A 32 8.95 -6.83 -4.48
N TYR A 33 9.30 -5.56 -4.58
CA TYR A 33 8.42 -4.51 -5.08
C TYR A 33 8.95 -3.95 -6.39
N TYR A 34 8.08 -3.73 -7.37
CA TYR A 34 8.42 -2.98 -8.57
C TYR A 34 8.52 -1.49 -8.25
N THR A 35 9.70 -0.91 -8.47
CA THR A 35 9.99 0.50 -8.16
C THR A 35 10.29 1.32 -9.43
N GLY A 36 9.83 0.83 -10.58
CA GLY A 36 9.89 1.55 -11.85
C GLY A 36 11.15 1.26 -12.65
N SER A 37 11.12 1.56 -13.96
CA SER A 37 12.29 1.46 -14.85
C SER A 37 12.95 0.08 -14.82
N ASN A 38 12.15 -0.99 -14.80
CA ASN A 38 12.61 -2.38 -14.64
C ASN A 38 13.47 -2.64 -13.39
N THR A 39 13.32 -1.79 -12.37
CA THR A 39 14.02 -1.92 -11.09
C THR A 39 13.05 -2.41 -10.03
N TYR A 40 13.55 -3.28 -9.18
CA TYR A 40 12.83 -3.88 -8.08
C TYR A 40 13.56 -3.59 -6.78
N THR A 41 12.81 -3.34 -5.72
CA THR A 41 13.34 -3.05 -4.39
C THR A 41 12.78 -4.03 -3.38
N LYS A 42 13.61 -4.41 -2.40
CA LYS A 42 13.23 -5.16 -1.22
C LYS A 42 13.80 -4.47 0.01
N TYR A 43 13.06 -4.49 1.10
CA TYR A 43 13.50 -3.99 2.39
C TYR A 43 13.54 -5.10 3.42
N SER A 44 14.58 -5.11 4.25
CA SER A 44 14.67 -5.97 5.43
C SER A 44 14.98 -5.12 6.67
N LYS A 45 14.77 -5.72 7.84
CA LYS A 45 15.07 -5.11 9.13
C LYS A 45 16.43 -5.56 9.62
N ASP A 46 17.29 -4.60 9.94
CA ASP A 46 18.62 -4.81 10.52
C ASP A 46 18.66 -4.14 11.91
N GLY A 47 18.15 -4.87 12.91
CA GLY A 47 17.92 -4.31 14.24
C GLY A 47 16.87 -3.20 14.24
N LYS A 48 17.31 -1.95 14.47
CA LYS A 48 16.46 -0.74 14.38
C LYS A 48 16.56 -0.03 13.02
N LYS A 49 17.49 -0.46 12.17
CA LYS A 49 17.73 0.10 10.85
C LYS A 49 16.94 -0.66 9.80
N VAL A 50 16.74 -0.01 8.67
CA VAL A 50 16.26 -0.65 7.44
C VAL A 50 17.45 -0.92 6.54
N ARG A 51 17.42 -2.05 5.83
CA ARG A 51 18.38 -2.39 4.80
C ARG A 51 17.65 -2.55 3.48
N SER A 52 18.14 -1.89 2.44
CA SER A 52 17.50 -1.93 1.12
C SER A 52 18.33 -2.72 0.12
N TYR A 53 17.63 -3.41 -0.76
CA TYR A 53 18.20 -4.17 -1.85
C TYR A 53 17.55 -3.76 -3.16
N THR A 54 18.31 -3.74 -4.24
CA THR A 54 17.77 -3.57 -5.59
C THR A 54 18.07 -4.75 -6.49
N SER A 55 17.21 -5.00 -7.47
CA SER A 55 17.36 -6.06 -8.47
C SER A 55 16.67 -5.62 -9.78
N THR A 56 16.99 -6.28 -10.89
CA THR A 56 16.28 -6.16 -12.17
C THR A 56 15.30 -7.31 -12.43
N MET A 57 15.20 -8.29 -11.53
CA MET A 57 14.39 -9.50 -11.74
C MET A 57 13.96 -10.19 -10.42
N CYS A 58 13.89 -9.44 -9.31
CA CYS A 58 13.56 -9.96 -7.97
C CYS A 58 14.49 -11.04 -7.40
N ASP A 59 15.69 -11.20 -7.94
CA ASP A 59 16.75 -12.07 -7.42
C ASP A 59 18.10 -11.35 -7.45
N ASN A 60 19.22 -12.05 -7.19
CA ASN A 60 20.58 -11.50 -7.35
C ASN A 60 20.73 -10.08 -6.76
N TRP A 61 20.24 -9.93 -5.53
CA TRP A 61 20.04 -8.65 -4.87
C TRP A 61 21.35 -7.87 -4.68
N VAL A 62 21.39 -6.64 -5.17
CA VAL A 62 22.43 -5.66 -4.84
C VAL A 62 22.07 -5.03 -3.50
N ASP A 63 22.94 -5.20 -2.52
CA ASP A 63 22.77 -4.71 -1.16
C ASP A 63 23.34 -3.29 -1.01
N HIS A 64 22.52 -2.36 -0.53
CA HIS A 64 22.93 -0.96 -0.31
C HIS A 64 23.32 -0.67 1.15
N GLY A 65 23.32 -1.68 2.01
CA GLY A 65 23.63 -1.56 3.42
C GLY A 65 22.49 -0.98 4.26
N PRO A 66 22.65 -0.99 5.60
CA PRO A 66 21.63 -0.50 6.52
C PRO A 66 21.69 1.02 6.71
N TYR A 67 20.53 1.65 6.83
CA TYR A 67 20.37 3.07 7.12
C TYR A 67 19.32 3.31 8.21
N GLU A 68 19.43 4.46 8.89
CA GLU A 68 18.48 4.87 9.92
C GLU A 68 17.13 5.22 9.30
N LEU A 69 16.05 4.91 10.02
CA LEU A 69 14.71 5.31 9.61
C LEU A 69 14.57 6.84 9.70
N ASN A 70 13.87 7.43 8.73
CA ASN A 70 13.43 8.82 8.85
C ASN A 70 12.36 8.97 9.94
N ASN A 71 12.11 10.19 10.42
CA ASN A 71 11.18 10.46 11.52
C ASN A 71 9.73 9.99 11.28
N ASN A 72 9.33 9.82 10.02
CA ASN A 72 8.01 9.36 9.62
C ASN A 72 8.00 7.89 9.17
N GLN A 73 9.07 7.14 9.44
CA GLN A 73 9.21 5.73 9.06
C GLN A 73 9.23 4.82 10.29
N PHE A 74 8.49 3.71 10.18
CA PHE A 74 8.28 2.79 11.30
C PHE A 74 8.25 1.34 10.82
N PHE A 75 8.72 0.43 11.66
CA PHE A 75 8.41 -0.99 11.53
C PHE A 75 7.11 -1.30 12.27
N VAL A 76 6.14 -1.89 11.58
CA VAL A 76 4.85 -2.26 12.15
C VAL A 76 4.50 -3.70 11.80
N LYS A 77 3.85 -4.41 12.74
CA LYS A 77 3.35 -5.77 12.53
C LYS A 77 1.89 -5.81 12.05
N ASN A 78 1.16 -4.76 12.35
CA ASN A 78 -0.21 -4.56 11.91
C ASN A 78 -0.29 -3.21 11.23
N LEU A 79 -0.91 -3.19 10.06
CA LEU A 79 -1.20 -1.95 9.37
C LEU A 79 -2.31 -1.19 10.13
N PRO A 80 -2.21 0.14 10.25
CA PRO A 80 -3.29 0.94 10.81
C PRO A 80 -4.55 0.85 9.94
N GLU A 81 -5.68 1.31 10.46
CA GLU A 81 -6.92 1.37 9.69
C GLU A 81 -6.73 2.27 8.45
N TYR A 82 -7.24 1.79 7.31
CA TYR A 82 -7.20 2.49 6.04
C TYR A 82 -8.52 2.29 5.28
N SER A 83 -8.90 3.29 4.49
CA SER A 83 -10.10 3.26 3.67
C SER A 83 -9.82 2.56 2.34
N ALA A 84 -8.69 2.85 1.69
CA ALA A 84 -8.33 2.33 0.38
C ALA A 84 -6.89 1.85 0.31
N VAL A 85 -6.59 1.02 -0.67
CA VAL A 85 -5.22 0.76 -1.14
C VAL A 85 -5.09 1.24 -2.57
N VAL A 86 -4.13 2.12 -2.81
CA VAL A 86 -3.63 2.43 -4.15
C VAL A 86 -2.46 1.53 -4.43
N TYR A 87 -2.55 0.75 -5.50
CA TYR A 87 -1.43 -0.02 -6.04
C TYR A 87 -0.80 0.78 -7.17
N SER A 88 0.40 1.29 -6.95
CA SER A 88 1.17 2.03 -7.94
C SER A 88 2.05 1.08 -8.75
N TYR A 89 1.81 1.03 -10.05
CA TYR A 89 2.54 0.25 -11.03
C TYR A 89 3.60 1.11 -11.75
N LEU A 90 3.69 2.40 -11.42
CA LEU A 90 4.66 3.35 -11.96
C LEU A 90 4.60 3.37 -13.50
N ASP A 91 5.70 3.08 -14.18
CA ASP A 91 5.81 3.05 -15.64
C ASP A 91 5.39 1.69 -16.26
N ALA A 92 4.87 0.74 -15.47
CA ALA A 92 4.38 -0.53 -15.99
C ALA A 92 2.98 -0.38 -16.61
N GLU A 93 2.96 -0.33 -17.95
CA GLU A 93 1.75 -0.16 -18.75
C GLU A 93 0.65 -1.17 -18.42
N HIS A 94 -0.60 -0.72 -18.50
CA HIS A 94 -1.79 -1.52 -18.21
C HIS A 94 -1.76 -2.19 -16.82
N CYS A 95 -1.03 -1.61 -15.86
CA CYS A 95 -0.89 -2.13 -14.51
C CYS A 95 -0.38 -3.58 -14.51
N THR A 96 0.54 -3.90 -15.42
CA THR A 96 1.09 -5.25 -15.59
C THR A 96 2.59 -5.24 -15.35
N ILE A 97 3.02 -5.80 -14.23
CA ILE A 97 4.45 -6.00 -13.93
C ILE A 97 4.89 -7.32 -14.55
N LYS A 98 6.02 -7.31 -15.26
CA LYS A 98 6.58 -8.52 -15.89
C LYS A 98 7.18 -9.46 -14.82
N GLY A 99 7.02 -10.76 -15.05
CA GLY A 99 7.54 -11.80 -14.14
C GLY A 99 6.52 -12.22 -13.08
N SER A 100 6.78 -13.36 -12.44
CA SER A 100 5.96 -13.85 -11.32
C SER A 100 6.57 -13.40 -10.00
N GLY A 101 5.79 -12.71 -9.16
CA GLY A 101 6.16 -12.44 -7.77
C GLY A 101 6.47 -10.99 -7.35
N PRO A 102 6.79 -10.01 -8.24
CA PRO A 102 6.89 -8.63 -7.80
C PRO A 102 5.53 -8.01 -7.48
N TYR A 103 5.49 -7.25 -6.40
CA TYR A 103 4.31 -6.49 -5.96
C TYR A 103 4.40 -5.04 -6.46
N PRO A 104 3.30 -4.40 -6.86
CA PRO A 104 3.25 -2.94 -7.02
C PRO A 104 3.44 -2.26 -5.66
N ILE A 105 3.82 -0.98 -5.66
CA ILE A 105 3.93 -0.20 -4.42
C ILE A 105 2.52 0.01 -3.84
N GLU A 106 2.38 -0.19 -2.53
CA GLU A 106 1.11 -0.05 -1.83
C GLU A 106 1.06 1.27 -1.07
N MET A 107 0.03 2.07 -1.33
CA MET A 107 -0.26 3.32 -0.61
C MET A 107 -1.63 3.20 0.05
N LEU A 108 -1.66 3.18 1.37
CA LEU A 108 -2.88 3.08 2.17
C LEU A 108 -3.47 4.48 2.36
N ILE A 109 -4.70 4.69 1.92
CA ILE A 109 -5.41 5.96 2.10
C ILE A 109 -6.02 5.99 3.50
N LYS A 110 -5.77 7.06 4.26
CA LYS A 110 -6.32 7.19 5.61
C LYS A 110 -7.85 7.36 5.57
N PRO A 111 -8.58 6.85 6.56
CA PRO A 111 -10.02 7.02 6.64
C PRO A 111 -10.38 8.43 7.13
N GLY A 112 -11.60 8.86 6.83
CA GLY A 112 -12.17 10.10 7.36
C GLY A 112 -11.66 11.38 6.67
N CYS A 113 -11.87 12.50 7.35
CA CYS A 113 -11.35 13.79 6.92
C CYS A 113 -9.89 13.93 7.35
N VAL A 114 -9.02 14.28 6.40
CA VAL A 114 -7.60 14.48 6.65
C VAL A 114 -7.23 15.92 6.33
N LYS A 115 -6.67 16.63 7.31
CA LYS A 115 -6.07 17.94 7.12
C LYS A 115 -4.80 17.81 6.26
N THR A 116 -4.72 18.55 5.16
CA THR A 116 -3.60 18.52 4.19
C THR A 116 -2.73 19.77 4.25
N SER A 117 -3.24 20.86 4.81
CA SER A 117 -2.47 22.06 5.14
C SER A 117 -3.18 22.81 6.27
N GLU A 118 -2.70 24.00 6.65
CA GLU A 118 -3.38 24.83 7.65
C GLU A 118 -4.81 25.20 7.26
N THR A 119 -5.12 25.29 5.97
CA THR A 119 -6.44 25.73 5.46
C THR A 119 -7.18 24.67 4.66
N SER A 120 -6.51 23.58 4.29
CA SER A 120 -7.08 22.58 3.38
C SER A 120 -7.21 21.19 4.01
N SER A 121 -8.14 20.42 3.47
CA SER A 121 -8.36 19.03 3.84
C SER A 121 -8.88 18.22 2.66
N SER A 122 -8.86 16.90 2.81
CA SER A 122 -9.51 15.99 1.88
C SER A 122 -10.28 14.90 2.61
N LYS A 123 -11.28 14.36 1.93
CA LYS A 123 -12.04 13.20 2.39
C LYS A 123 -12.21 12.24 1.24
N SER A 124 -11.89 10.98 1.51
CA SER A 124 -12.14 9.89 0.56
C SER A 124 -13.32 9.05 1.01
N GLU A 125 -14.13 8.62 0.05
CA GLU A 125 -15.30 7.76 0.27
C GLU A 125 -15.48 6.78 -0.90
N PHE A 126 -16.26 5.72 -0.64
CA PHE A 126 -16.61 4.73 -1.65
C PHE A 126 -18.10 4.68 -1.84
N VAL A 127 -18.53 4.81 -3.09
CA VAL A 127 -19.94 4.80 -3.47
C VAL A 127 -20.05 4.02 -4.78
N ASP A 128 -20.85 2.96 -4.80
CA ASP A 128 -21.20 2.19 -6.01
C ASP A 128 -20.01 1.77 -6.90
N ASP A 129 -18.99 1.13 -6.33
CA ASP A 129 -17.73 0.74 -7.01
C ASP A 129 -16.85 1.90 -7.50
N TRP A 130 -17.07 3.12 -6.98
CA TRP A 130 -16.21 4.28 -7.23
C TRP A 130 -15.48 4.70 -5.96
N PHE A 131 -14.19 4.96 -6.10
CA PHE A 131 -13.42 5.80 -5.20
C PHE A 131 -13.69 7.27 -5.52
N ILE A 132 -14.11 8.03 -4.52
CA ILE A 132 -14.37 9.47 -4.61
C ILE A 132 -13.47 10.18 -3.61
N LYS A 133 -12.64 11.12 -4.10
CA LYS A 133 -11.84 12.01 -3.25
C LYS A 133 -12.36 13.44 -3.40
N ASN A 134 -12.92 13.96 -2.31
CA ASN A 134 -13.35 15.35 -2.19
C ASN A 134 -12.19 16.16 -1.62
N ILE A 135 -11.83 17.26 -2.29
CA ILE A 135 -10.74 18.17 -1.91
C ILE A 135 -11.37 19.50 -1.48
N TYR A 136 -10.92 20.04 -0.35
CA TYR A 136 -11.43 21.27 0.24
C TYR A 136 -10.24 22.21 0.48
N ASP A 137 -10.06 23.23 -0.36
CA ASP A 137 -8.90 24.14 -0.25
C ASP A 137 -9.07 25.20 0.86
N GLU A 138 -10.31 25.44 1.28
CA GLU A 138 -10.70 26.47 2.26
C GLU A 138 -11.36 25.89 3.53
N SER A 139 -11.22 24.60 3.77
CA SER A 139 -11.68 23.94 4.99
C SER A 139 -10.66 22.92 5.47
N GLU A 140 -10.30 22.98 6.74
CA GLU A 140 -9.47 21.95 7.40
C GLU A 140 -10.29 20.77 7.98
N THR A 141 -11.62 20.85 7.90
CA THR A 141 -12.55 19.90 8.54
C THR A 141 -13.46 19.19 7.54
N CYS A 142 -13.15 19.28 6.24
CA CYS A 142 -13.96 18.72 5.15
C CYS A 142 -15.43 19.17 5.19
N THR A 143 -15.64 20.42 5.60
CA THR A 143 -16.96 21.06 5.65
C THR A 143 -17.15 21.99 4.46
N GLY A 144 -18.40 22.16 4.02
CA GLY A 144 -18.74 22.97 2.85
C GLY A 144 -18.71 22.20 1.53
N THR A 145 -18.60 22.93 0.43
CA THR A 145 -18.55 22.36 -0.93
C THR A 145 -17.10 22.05 -1.31
N PRO A 146 -16.79 20.83 -1.79
CA PRO A 146 -15.46 20.52 -2.30
C PRO A 146 -15.09 21.43 -3.48
N THR A 147 -13.85 21.91 -3.52
CA THR A 147 -13.31 22.67 -4.66
C THR A 147 -13.00 21.76 -5.84
N ASN A 148 -12.67 20.50 -5.57
CA ASN A 148 -12.43 19.47 -6.57
C ASN A 148 -12.95 18.10 -6.10
N VAL A 149 -13.45 17.31 -7.04
CA VAL A 149 -13.89 15.93 -6.80
C VAL A 149 -13.23 15.01 -7.82
N VAL A 150 -12.35 14.13 -7.35
CA VAL A 150 -11.72 13.08 -8.15
C VAL A 150 -12.56 11.81 -8.04
N LYS A 151 -12.87 11.17 -9.18
CA LYS A 151 -13.65 9.92 -9.24
C LYS A 151 -12.91 8.86 -10.04
N ILE A 152 -12.72 7.68 -9.46
CA ILE A 152 -11.96 6.58 -10.06
C ILE A 152 -12.71 5.28 -9.80
N GLY A 153 -12.95 4.46 -10.83
CA GLY A 153 -13.59 3.16 -10.65
C GLY A 153 -12.65 2.16 -9.97
N LEU A 154 -13.17 1.36 -9.04
CA LEU A 154 -12.37 0.39 -8.28
C LEU A 154 -11.83 -0.72 -9.18
N GLY A 155 -10.57 -1.10 -8.95
CA GLY A 155 -9.87 -2.14 -9.70
C GLY A 155 -9.53 -1.77 -11.16
N ILE A 156 -9.93 -0.59 -11.63
CA ILE A 156 -9.61 -0.12 -12.99
C ILE A 156 -8.18 0.40 -13.01
N CYS A 157 -7.41 -0.02 -14.02
CA CYS A 157 -6.10 0.55 -14.28
C CYS A 157 -6.24 1.92 -14.92
N VAL A 158 -5.67 2.93 -14.27
CA VAL A 158 -5.72 4.32 -14.70
C VAL A 158 -4.31 4.90 -14.77
N THR A 159 -4.15 5.95 -15.57
CA THR A 159 -2.88 6.67 -15.74
C THR A 159 -3.06 8.09 -15.19
N ASN A 160 -2.10 8.58 -14.39
CA ASN A 160 -2.12 9.97 -13.92
C ASN A 160 -1.48 10.92 -14.95
N ASP A 161 -1.51 12.23 -14.65
CA ASP A 161 -0.96 13.28 -15.51
C ASP A 161 0.55 13.16 -15.76
N ASN A 162 1.26 12.40 -14.92
CA ASN A 162 2.69 12.11 -15.07
C ASN A 162 2.95 10.85 -15.91
N GLY A 163 1.91 10.22 -16.48
CA GLY A 163 2.04 8.99 -17.25
C GLY A 163 2.24 7.73 -16.40
N LEU A 164 1.98 7.78 -15.08
CA LEU A 164 2.15 6.64 -14.18
C LEU A 164 0.83 5.87 -13.99
N TYR A 165 0.93 4.55 -13.99
CA TYR A 165 -0.17 3.60 -13.89
C TYR A 165 -0.46 3.20 -12.44
N TYR A 166 -1.74 3.15 -12.09
CA TYR A 166 -2.19 2.72 -10.76
C TYR A 166 -3.60 2.12 -10.78
N THR A 167 -3.94 1.38 -9.73
CA THR A 167 -5.31 0.92 -9.44
C THR A 167 -5.68 1.28 -8.01
N ILE A 168 -6.97 1.45 -7.72
CA ILE A 168 -7.48 1.66 -6.35
C ILE A 168 -8.41 0.51 -5.98
N ARG A 169 -8.27 -0.02 -4.76
CA ARG A 169 -9.17 -1.02 -4.18
C ARG A 169 -9.66 -0.59 -2.80
N ASP A 170 -10.88 -0.98 -2.47
CA ASP A 170 -11.46 -0.83 -1.13
C ASP A 170 -10.79 -1.82 -0.15
N SER A 171 -10.55 -1.38 1.09
CA SER A 171 -10.00 -2.17 2.18
C SER A 171 -10.88 -3.37 2.56
N ALA A 172 -12.21 -3.28 2.36
CA ALA A 172 -13.14 -4.38 2.66
C ALA A 172 -12.95 -5.62 1.76
N MET A 173 -12.58 -5.42 0.48
CA MET A 173 -12.35 -6.51 -0.46
C MET A 173 -11.10 -7.33 -0.12
N THR A 174 -10.08 -6.71 0.47
CA THR A 174 -8.86 -7.39 0.92
C THR A 174 -9.11 -8.40 2.05
N TYR A 175 -10.06 -8.11 2.96
CA TYR A 175 -10.44 -9.05 4.04
C TYR A 175 -11.31 -10.22 3.55
N SER A 176 -12.19 -9.98 2.56
CA SER A 176 -13.10 -11.00 2.04
C SER A 176 -12.37 -12.18 1.37
N MET A 177 -11.27 -11.91 0.63
CA MET A 177 -10.46 -12.99 0.02
C MET A 177 -9.77 -13.88 1.07
N LEU A 178 -9.32 -13.32 2.20
CA LEU A 178 -8.72 -14.08 3.29
C LEU A 178 -9.71 -15.03 3.98
N PHE A 179 -10.96 -14.60 4.15
CA PHE A 179 -12.03 -15.43 4.72
C PHE A 179 -12.47 -16.57 3.78
N ALA A 180 -12.55 -16.32 2.48
CA ALA A 180 -12.91 -17.34 1.50
C ALA A 180 -11.87 -18.48 1.44
N VAL A 181 -10.58 -18.14 1.56
CA VAL A 181 -9.50 -19.14 1.62
C VAL A 181 -9.56 -19.96 2.91
N LEU A 182 -9.80 -19.34 4.06
CA LEU A 182 -9.94 -20.04 5.34
C LEU A 182 -11.12 -21.03 5.35
N LEU A 183 -12.26 -20.65 4.75
CA LEU A 183 -13.42 -21.54 4.63
C LEU A 183 -13.16 -22.72 3.69
N ALA A 184 -12.37 -22.54 2.63
CA ALA A 184 -12.01 -23.61 1.70
C ALA A 184 -11.09 -24.68 2.32
N PHE A 185 -10.42 -24.38 3.44
CA PHE A 185 -9.60 -25.35 4.19
C PHE A 185 -10.35 -26.01 5.36
N ILE A 186 -11.58 -25.59 5.65
CA ILE A 186 -12.44 -26.16 6.71
C ILE A 186 -13.49 -27.15 6.14
N ILE A 187 -13.61 -27.22 4.81
CA ILE A 187 -14.42 -28.21 4.07
C ILE A 187 -13.50 -29.32 3.56
#